data_AF-A0A257XRZ2-F1
#
_entry.id   AF-A0A257XRZ2-F1
#
_cell.length_a   1.000
_cell.length_b   1.000
_cell.length_c   1.000
_cell.angle_alpha   90.00
_cell.angle_beta   90.00
_cell.angle_gamma   90.00
#
_symmetry.space_group_name_H-M   'P 1'
#
loop_
_entity.id
_entity.type
_entity.pdbx_description
1 polymer ?
#
loop_
_entity_poly.entity_id
_entity_poly.type
_entity_poly.pdbx_seq_one_letter_code
_entity_poly.pdbx_strand_id
1 'polypeptide(L)'
;HLGTGGGTFSPNSGTLTLTGTLDGTGGLTKTGAGTLVLSGSNSYSGATTVSAGTLQIETTNFSADIANNGTVAISQATDGTYAAVISGTGALTKLGSGVVTLTGTNTYSGGTTISAGTLQIGSGGSAGSITGNITANAALVFNRSDSVTYSGTISGTGSLTQAGSGTLILSGTNTYSGGTTISSGTVEIAANAGLGSGALTLAGGTLSTTDTFTSSRNVSLSSSSSISVAIDTTLTLSGIVSSTGGLTMNGAGTLILSGTNTYSGGTTVSAGTLQIGAGSTTGVVAGDIVNNSALVFDRSNAITYAGVISGSGSVTQAGTGTLTLSGSNTFTGGLFISAGTVSVASNAYLGDSDGSVTLSGGGILSSSADFSSGRTFHLGTGGGTINTATATALTLTGTVDGTGALTKAGSGTLILSGTLSYTGGTTVSTGTLQINATNFSSDIANNGTVVFNSDLTYAGEISGTGKVTKTGTGTLILSGTNTYSGITTISGGTLQVASDTALGSGTMSLGGGTLSTTGTFSYSPNVSLTSSSFVSVATGTTLTLSGIVSGSGFGLTANGAGTLVLSGVNTYSGGT
;
A
#
# COMPACT_ATOMS: atom_id res chain seq x y z
N HIS A 1 -19.26 38.99 -53.25
CA HIS A 1 -19.56 37.97 -54.26
C HIS A 1 -18.31 37.45 -54.96
N LEU A 2 -18.04 36.15 -54.81
CA LEU A 2 -17.02 35.35 -55.50
C LEU A 2 -17.72 34.53 -56.60
N GLY A 3 -17.59 34.97 -57.86
CA GLY A 3 -18.12 34.25 -59.02
C GLY A 3 -17.40 32.92 -59.27
N THR A 4 -17.78 32.16 -60.30
CA THR A 4 -17.24 30.82 -60.57
C THR A 4 -15.71 30.75 -60.72
N GLY A 5 -15.06 31.85 -61.14
CA GLY A 5 -13.59 31.97 -61.21
C GLY A 5 -12.90 32.26 -59.87
N GLY A 6 -13.65 32.43 -58.78
CA GLY A 6 -13.12 32.79 -57.46
C GLY A 6 -12.67 34.25 -57.35
N GLY A 7 -11.92 34.55 -56.29
CA GLY A 7 -11.31 35.87 -56.07
C GLY A 7 -9.91 35.76 -55.45
N THR A 8 -8.97 36.58 -55.94
CA THR A 8 -7.60 36.65 -55.39
C THR A 8 -7.39 37.95 -54.63
N PHE A 9 -6.89 37.84 -53.40
CA PHE A 9 -6.54 38.97 -52.54
C PHE A 9 -5.05 38.91 -52.20
N SER A 10 -4.28 39.96 -52.53
CA SER A 10 -2.82 40.01 -52.37
C SER A 10 -2.35 41.20 -51.54
N PRO A 11 -2.63 41.27 -50.22
CA PRO A 11 -1.98 42.27 -49.38
C PRO A 11 -0.47 41.98 -49.32
N ASN A 12 0.34 42.87 -49.89
CA ASN A 12 1.79 42.70 -49.98
C ASN A 12 2.47 42.96 -48.62
N SER A 13 2.12 44.07 -47.97
CA SER A 13 2.52 44.45 -46.61
C SER A 13 1.31 45.06 -45.89
N GLY A 14 1.16 44.80 -44.59
CA GLY A 14 0.03 45.31 -43.80
C GLY A 14 -1.22 44.44 -43.84
N THR A 15 -2.36 45.01 -43.47
CA THR A 15 -3.63 44.29 -43.23
C THR A 15 -4.73 44.81 -44.15
N LEU A 16 -5.38 43.91 -44.89
CA LEU A 16 -6.63 44.18 -45.61
C LEU A 16 -7.79 43.52 -44.84
N THR A 17 -8.80 44.29 -44.44
CA THR A 17 -9.96 43.75 -43.71
C THR A 17 -11.23 43.82 -44.54
N LEU A 18 -11.90 42.68 -44.71
CA LEU A 18 -13.19 42.55 -45.39
C LEU A 18 -14.30 42.45 -44.34
N THR A 19 -15.07 43.53 -44.21
CA THR A 19 -16.16 43.66 -43.22
C THR A 19 -17.54 43.30 -43.78
N GLY A 20 -17.70 43.26 -45.10
CA GLY A 20 -18.95 42.92 -45.77
C GLY A 20 -19.16 41.41 -45.93
N THR A 21 -20.35 41.02 -46.42
CA THR A 21 -20.64 39.61 -46.74
C THR A 21 -19.84 39.14 -47.95
N LEU A 22 -19.13 38.03 -47.79
CA LEU A 22 -18.49 37.26 -48.85
C LEU A 22 -19.34 36.02 -49.15
N ASP A 23 -20.00 36.02 -50.31
CA ASP A 23 -20.91 34.99 -50.81
C ASP A 23 -20.47 34.50 -52.21
N GLY A 24 -21.12 33.46 -52.74
CA GLY A 24 -20.92 32.96 -54.10
C GLY A 24 -20.39 31.52 -54.16
N THR A 25 -20.17 31.01 -55.37
CA THR A 25 -19.73 29.61 -55.57
C THR A 25 -18.23 29.45 -55.78
N GLY A 26 -17.52 30.55 -56.06
CA GLY A 26 -16.07 30.55 -56.26
C GLY A 26 -15.26 30.43 -54.97
N GLY A 27 -13.99 30.06 -55.13
CA GLY A 27 -13.02 30.00 -54.05
C GLY A 27 -12.34 31.34 -53.74
N LEU A 28 -11.69 31.43 -52.59
CA LEU A 28 -10.85 32.56 -52.18
C LEU A 28 -9.37 32.18 -52.28
N THR A 29 -8.55 33.00 -52.92
CA THR A 29 -7.08 32.82 -52.95
C THR A 29 -6.39 33.99 -52.26
N LYS A 30 -5.67 33.72 -51.19
CA LYS A 30 -4.84 34.69 -50.46
C LYS A 30 -3.38 34.55 -50.90
N THR A 31 -2.82 35.62 -51.43
CA THR A 31 -1.40 35.77 -51.80
C THR A 31 -0.77 36.97 -51.09
N GLY A 32 0.51 37.26 -51.33
CA GLY A 32 1.24 38.35 -50.67
C GLY A 32 1.59 38.06 -49.21
N ALA A 33 2.61 38.75 -48.69
CA ALA A 33 3.15 38.48 -47.35
C ALA A 33 2.31 39.08 -46.20
N GLY A 34 1.38 39.99 -46.48
CA GLY A 34 0.53 40.64 -45.47
C GLY A 34 -0.64 39.79 -44.96
N THR A 35 -1.51 40.42 -44.18
CA THR A 35 -2.68 39.79 -43.56
C THR A 35 -3.97 40.14 -44.31
N LEU A 36 -4.80 39.13 -44.58
CA LEU A 36 -6.20 39.32 -45.00
C LEU A 36 -7.10 38.94 -43.84
N VAL A 37 -7.90 39.88 -43.34
CA VAL A 37 -8.87 39.67 -42.27
C VAL A 37 -10.27 39.51 -42.87
N LEU A 38 -10.96 38.43 -42.50
CA LEU A 38 -12.37 38.19 -42.79
C LEU A 38 -13.18 38.42 -41.51
N SER A 39 -13.84 39.59 -41.42
CA SER A 39 -14.64 39.98 -40.25
C SER A 39 -16.14 40.08 -40.54
N GLY A 40 -16.53 40.13 -41.82
CA GLY A 40 -17.91 39.98 -42.26
C GLY A 40 -18.33 38.51 -42.46
N SER A 41 -19.59 38.28 -42.81
CA SER A 41 -20.15 36.94 -43.03
C SER A 41 -19.51 36.23 -44.24
N ASN A 42 -19.09 34.97 -44.10
CA ASN A 42 -18.38 34.22 -45.16
C ASN A 42 -19.16 32.96 -45.58
N SER A 43 -20.10 33.10 -46.52
CA SER A 43 -21.01 32.02 -46.94
C SER A 43 -20.73 31.49 -48.36
N TYR A 44 -19.54 31.72 -48.92
CA TYR A 44 -19.17 31.14 -50.20
C TYR A 44 -18.86 29.65 -50.08
N SER A 45 -19.10 28.88 -51.14
CA SER A 45 -18.95 27.41 -51.12
C SER A 45 -17.63 26.90 -51.68
N GLY A 46 -16.87 27.73 -52.40
CA GLY A 46 -15.59 27.32 -52.98
C GLY A 46 -14.47 27.21 -51.94
N ALA A 47 -13.47 26.36 -52.23
CA ALA A 47 -12.33 26.19 -51.34
C ALA A 47 -11.48 27.48 -51.21
N THR A 48 -10.78 27.59 -50.09
CA THR A 48 -9.85 28.69 -49.81
C THR A 48 -8.41 28.20 -49.98
N THR A 49 -7.57 28.99 -50.65
CA THR A 49 -6.13 28.75 -50.76
C THR A 49 -5.37 29.90 -50.11
N VAL A 50 -4.46 29.60 -49.18
CA VAL A 50 -3.54 30.56 -48.57
C VAL A 50 -2.14 30.25 -49.07
N SER A 51 -1.69 30.96 -50.11
CA SER A 51 -0.39 30.72 -50.73
C SER A 51 0.77 31.36 -49.94
N ALA A 52 0.52 32.47 -49.25
CA ALA A 52 1.52 33.19 -48.45
C ALA A 52 0.84 34.15 -47.45
N GLY A 53 1.61 34.60 -46.45
CA GLY A 53 1.16 35.54 -45.41
C GLY A 53 0.10 34.94 -44.50
N THR A 54 -0.78 35.79 -43.95
CA THR A 54 -1.80 35.38 -42.97
C THR A 54 -3.21 35.56 -43.52
N LEU A 55 -4.05 34.54 -43.39
CA LEU A 55 -5.51 34.65 -43.45
C LEU A 55 -6.05 34.66 -42.02
N GLN A 56 -6.63 35.78 -41.58
CA GLN A 56 -7.25 35.93 -40.27
C GLN A 56 -8.77 35.84 -40.38
N ILE A 57 -9.39 34.95 -39.61
CA ILE A 57 -10.84 34.71 -39.59
C ILE A 57 -11.37 35.15 -38.23
N GLU A 58 -12.20 36.20 -38.22
CA GLU A 58 -12.80 36.75 -36.98
C GLU A 58 -14.24 36.29 -36.75
N THR A 59 -14.82 35.59 -37.72
CA THR A 59 -16.22 35.13 -37.66
C THR A 59 -16.33 33.64 -37.37
N THR A 60 -17.48 33.23 -36.86
CA THR A 60 -17.82 31.82 -36.60
C THR A 60 -18.45 31.12 -37.80
N ASN A 61 -18.91 31.88 -38.80
CA ASN A 61 -19.63 31.39 -39.96
C ASN A 61 -18.71 31.21 -41.18
N PHE A 62 -17.59 30.53 -40.99
CA PHE A 62 -16.65 30.19 -42.04
C PHE A 62 -16.55 28.66 -42.17
N SER A 63 -16.92 28.11 -43.33
CA SER A 63 -17.06 26.66 -43.52
C SER A 63 -16.33 26.10 -44.75
N ALA A 64 -15.48 26.89 -45.41
CA ALA A 64 -14.72 26.43 -46.57
C ALA A 64 -13.49 25.62 -46.14
N ASP A 65 -13.13 24.59 -46.93
CA ASP A 65 -11.83 23.92 -46.83
C ASP A 65 -10.70 24.93 -47.12
N ILE A 66 -9.57 24.79 -46.43
CA ILE A 66 -8.41 25.66 -46.59
C ILE A 66 -7.17 24.83 -46.98
N ALA A 67 -6.62 25.09 -48.16
CA ALA A 67 -5.25 24.72 -48.53
C ALA A 67 -4.27 25.79 -48.01
N ASN A 68 -3.62 25.53 -46.88
CA ASN A 68 -2.77 26.48 -46.17
C ASN A 68 -1.28 26.23 -46.42
N ASN A 69 -0.60 27.17 -47.09
CA ASN A 69 0.86 27.23 -47.24
C ASN A 69 1.48 28.46 -46.54
N GLY A 70 0.66 29.24 -45.81
CA GLY A 70 1.08 30.41 -45.03
C GLY A 70 0.69 30.24 -43.56
N THR A 71 -0.10 31.17 -43.03
CA THR A 71 -0.72 31.08 -41.70
C THR A 71 -2.22 31.27 -41.80
N VAL A 72 -2.99 30.40 -41.14
CA VAL A 72 -4.41 30.64 -40.84
C VAL A 72 -4.51 31.06 -39.38
N ALA A 73 -5.05 32.24 -39.11
CA ALA A 73 -5.26 32.78 -37.78
C ALA A 73 -6.75 32.86 -37.45
N ILE A 74 -7.25 32.09 -36.48
CA ILE A 74 -8.65 32.14 -36.05
C ILE A 74 -8.74 33.05 -34.82
N SER A 75 -9.37 34.22 -34.99
CA SER A 75 -9.44 35.30 -34.02
C SER A 75 -10.87 35.63 -33.54
N GLN A 76 -11.77 34.66 -33.61
CA GLN A 76 -13.16 34.81 -33.16
C GLN A 76 -13.28 35.06 -31.65
N ALA A 77 -14.12 36.02 -31.27
CA ALA A 77 -14.39 36.35 -29.86
C ALA A 77 -15.41 35.40 -29.21
N THR A 78 -16.28 34.79 -30.01
CA THR A 78 -17.34 33.86 -29.58
C THR A 78 -17.00 32.43 -29.98
N ASP A 79 -17.67 31.48 -29.33
CA ASP A 79 -17.46 30.06 -29.60
C ASP A 79 -17.96 29.67 -31.00
N GLY A 80 -17.27 28.73 -31.64
CA GLY A 80 -17.62 28.26 -32.97
C GLY A 80 -16.98 26.92 -33.31
N THR A 81 -17.56 26.24 -34.29
CA THR A 81 -17.08 24.95 -34.80
C THR A 81 -16.58 25.13 -36.22
N TYR A 82 -15.35 24.69 -36.48
CA TYR A 82 -14.78 24.59 -37.82
C TYR A 82 -14.75 23.12 -38.25
N ALA A 83 -15.72 22.75 -39.09
CA ALA A 83 -15.93 21.38 -39.56
C ALA A 83 -15.18 21.03 -40.85
N ALA A 84 -14.72 22.04 -41.58
CA ALA A 84 -13.96 21.87 -42.82
C ALA A 84 -12.50 21.49 -42.55
N VAL A 85 -11.76 21.18 -43.61
CA VAL A 85 -10.38 20.69 -43.54
C VAL A 85 -9.37 21.82 -43.76
N ILE A 86 -8.40 21.96 -42.86
CA ILE A 86 -7.16 22.70 -43.11
C ILE A 86 -6.07 21.71 -43.54
N SER A 87 -5.47 21.94 -44.70
CA SER A 87 -4.40 21.11 -45.30
C SER A 87 -3.17 21.95 -45.65
N GLY A 88 -2.09 21.34 -46.13
CA GLY A 88 -0.90 22.05 -46.65
C GLY A 88 0.28 22.18 -45.68
N THR A 89 1.24 23.04 -45.98
CA THR A 89 2.49 23.20 -45.20
C THR A 89 2.46 24.31 -44.16
N GLY A 90 1.39 25.10 -44.14
CA GLY A 90 1.26 26.28 -43.29
C GLY A 90 0.90 25.98 -41.84
N ALA A 91 0.94 27.03 -41.02
CA ALA A 91 0.64 26.97 -39.58
C ALA A 91 -0.79 27.42 -39.26
N LEU A 92 -1.33 26.94 -38.15
CA LEU A 92 -2.58 27.41 -37.53
C LEU A 92 -2.26 28.27 -36.30
N THR A 93 -2.92 29.42 -36.14
CA THR A 93 -2.84 30.26 -34.94
C THR A 93 -4.23 30.54 -34.39
N LYS A 94 -4.44 30.34 -33.08
CA LYS A 94 -5.68 30.65 -32.37
C LYS A 94 -5.47 31.91 -31.51
N LEU A 95 -6.09 33.02 -31.88
CA LEU A 95 -5.89 34.36 -31.29
C LEU A 95 -7.08 34.86 -30.46
N GLY A 96 -8.30 34.46 -30.79
CA GLY A 96 -9.52 35.04 -30.20
C GLY A 96 -9.85 34.47 -28.82
N SER A 97 -10.72 35.13 -28.07
CA SER A 97 -11.13 34.68 -26.71
C SER A 97 -12.06 33.47 -26.71
N GLY A 98 -12.82 33.24 -27.78
CA GLY A 98 -13.82 32.16 -27.84
C GLY A 98 -13.20 30.77 -27.95
N VAL A 99 -14.04 29.73 -27.85
CA VAL A 99 -13.68 28.34 -28.15
C VAL A 99 -13.73 28.11 -29.67
N VAL A 100 -12.65 27.56 -30.22
CA VAL A 100 -12.66 27.00 -31.59
C VAL A 100 -12.67 25.50 -31.49
N THR A 101 -13.76 24.87 -31.94
CA THR A 101 -13.88 23.41 -31.99
C THR A 101 -13.54 22.91 -33.39
N LEU A 102 -12.49 22.10 -33.52
CA LEU A 102 -12.10 21.47 -34.77
C LEU A 102 -12.75 20.09 -34.87
N THR A 103 -13.64 19.90 -35.85
CA THR A 103 -14.25 18.59 -36.16
C THR A 103 -13.82 18.03 -37.51
N GLY A 104 -13.17 18.83 -38.36
CA GLY A 104 -12.59 18.38 -39.62
C GLY A 104 -11.31 17.56 -39.46
N THR A 105 -10.98 16.76 -40.48
CA THR A 105 -9.76 15.95 -40.57
C THR A 105 -8.60 16.80 -41.11
N ASN A 106 -8.05 17.65 -40.26
CA ASN A 106 -6.91 18.51 -40.59
C ASN A 106 -5.63 17.71 -40.90
N THR A 107 -4.88 18.18 -41.90
CA THR A 107 -3.65 17.57 -42.44
C THR A 107 -2.49 18.58 -42.63
N TYR A 108 -2.64 19.81 -42.13
CA TYR A 108 -1.55 20.80 -42.22
C TYR A 108 -0.32 20.38 -41.41
N SER A 109 0.86 20.85 -41.79
CA SER A 109 2.13 20.41 -41.17
C SER A 109 2.94 21.52 -40.48
N GLY A 110 2.57 22.79 -40.63
CA GLY A 110 3.32 23.91 -40.04
C GLY A 110 3.16 24.10 -38.52
N GLY A 111 2.44 23.21 -37.85
CA GLY A 111 2.16 23.26 -36.41
C GLY A 111 1.07 24.27 -36.03
N THR A 112 0.84 24.38 -34.72
CA THR A 112 -0.25 25.18 -34.16
C THR A 112 0.21 26.04 -32.99
N THR A 113 -0.20 27.30 -32.96
CA THR A 113 -0.01 28.21 -31.81
C THR A 113 -1.35 28.60 -31.23
N ILE A 114 -1.55 28.41 -29.92
CA ILE A 114 -2.75 28.83 -29.20
C ILE A 114 -2.36 30.00 -28.30
N SER A 115 -2.68 31.22 -28.73
CA SER A 115 -2.33 32.45 -28.01
C SER A 115 -3.39 32.85 -26.99
N ALA A 116 -4.67 32.58 -27.24
CA ALA A 116 -5.76 32.91 -26.32
C ALA A 116 -7.00 32.01 -26.49
N GLY A 117 -7.90 32.06 -25.50
CA GLY A 117 -9.14 31.29 -25.46
C GLY A 117 -8.88 29.78 -25.39
N THR A 118 -9.73 29.01 -26.07
CA THR A 118 -9.63 27.54 -26.13
C THR A 118 -9.56 27.05 -27.56
N LEU A 119 -8.65 26.12 -27.84
CA LEU A 119 -8.71 25.25 -29.02
C LEU A 119 -9.18 23.86 -28.56
N GLN A 120 -10.33 23.41 -29.06
CA GLN A 120 -10.90 22.11 -28.75
C GLN A 120 -10.84 21.19 -29.98
N ILE A 121 -10.40 19.95 -29.78
CA ILE A 121 -10.35 18.91 -30.79
C ILE A 121 -11.51 17.95 -30.55
N GLY A 122 -12.46 17.92 -31.49
CA GLY A 122 -13.67 17.11 -31.40
C GLY A 122 -14.77 17.71 -30.53
N SER A 123 -15.96 17.13 -30.64
CA SER A 123 -17.19 17.55 -29.94
C SER A 123 -17.85 16.39 -29.18
N GLY A 124 -17.05 15.46 -28.67
CA GLY A 124 -17.50 14.27 -27.93
C GLY A 124 -17.70 13.01 -28.78
N GLY A 125 -17.45 13.08 -30.09
CA GLY A 125 -17.41 11.92 -31.00
C GLY A 125 -15.99 11.63 -31.51
N SER A 126 -15.89 10.84 -32.57
CA SER A 126 -14.62 10.47 -33.23
C SER A 126 -14.20 11.44 -34.35
N ALA A 127 -14.77 12.65 -34.41
CA ALA A 127 -14.45 13.66 -35.41
C ALA A 127 -13.53 14.75 -34.84
N GLY A 128 -12.66 15.33 -35.67
CA GLY A 128 -11.63 16.30 -35.29
C GLY A 128 -10.20 15.79 -35.50
N SER A 129 -9.26 16.69 -35.79
CA SER A 129 -7.85 16.36 -35.95
C SER A 129 -6.99 17.60 -35.71
N ILE A 130 -5.79 17.37 -35.22
CA ILE A 130 -4.70 18.34 -35.14
C ILE A 130 -3.38 17.62 -35.35
N THR A 131 -2.42 18.27 -36.00
CA THR A 131 -1.15 17.68 -36.45
C THR A 131 0.02 18.64 -36.20
N GLY A 132 1.25 18.11 -36.22
CA GLY A 132 2.46 18.88 -35.94
C GLY A 132 2.59 19.28 -34.47
N ASN A 133 3.61 20.06 -34.12
CA ASN A 133 3.82 20.55 -32.75
C ASN A 133 2.79 21.62 -32.37
N ILE A 134 2.45 21.69 -31.09
CA ILE A 134 1.55 22.72 -30.53
C ILE A 134 2.31 23.60 -29.53
N THR A 135 2.23 24.91 -29.72
CA THR A 135 2.58 25.90 -28.69
C THR A 135 1.30 26.38 -28.02
N ALA A 136 0.93 25.78 -26.89
CA ALA A 136 -0.28 26.10 -26.12
C ALA A 136 0.03 27.14 -25.03
N ASN A 137 -0.21 28.43 -25.32
CA ASN A 137 -0.14 29.51 -24.32
C ASN A 137 -1.49 29.77 -23.64
N ALA A 138 -2.57 29.14 -24.13
CA ALA A 138 -3.91 29.13 -23.53
C ALA A 138 -4.47 27.69 -23.50
N ALA A 139 -5.78 27.51 -23.42
CA ALA A 139 -6.37 26.18 -23.21
C ALA A 139 -6.38 25.32 -24.49
N LEU A 140 -5.92 24.07 -24.36
CA LEU A 140 -6.06 23.00 -25.35
C LEU A 140 -6.96 21.90 -24.78
N VAL A 141 -8.00 21.52 -25.50
CA VAL A 141 -8.98 20.51 -25.06
C VAL A 141 -9.06 19.39 -26.09
N PHE A 142 -8.96 18.14 -25.65
CA PHE A 142 -9.33 16.98 -26.45
C PHE A 142 -10.68 16.44 -25.96
N ASN A 143 -11.70 16.56 -26.80
CA ASN A 143 -13.05 16.07 -26.54
C ASN A 143 -13.41 15.02 -27.59
N ARG A 144 -12.74 13.88 -27.51
CA ARG A 144 -12.87 12.75 -28.43
C ARG A 144 -13.26 11.47 -27.71
N SER A 145 -14.09 10.66 -28.36
CA SER A 145 -14.60 9.40 -27.79
C SER A 145 -13.76 8.17 -28.16
N ASP A 146 -12.86 8.29 -29.13
CA ASP A 146 -11.97 7.23 -29.61
C ASP A 146 -10.55 7.37 -29.03
N SER A 147 -9.67 6.44 -29.41
CA SER A 147 -8.26 6.50 -29.04
C SER A 147 -7.47 7.36 -30.04
N VAL A 148 -6.72 8.33 -29.54
CA VAL A 148 -5.97 9.31 -30.32
C VAL A 148 -4.54 9.32 -29.83
N THR A 149 -3.60 8.94 -30.69
CA THR A 149 -2.18 9.17 -30.43
C THR A 149 -1.77 10.53 -30.94
N TYR A 150 -1.24 11.36 -30.04
CA TYR A 150 -0.65 12.64 -30.38
C TYR A 150 0.85 12.61 -30.12
N SER A 151 1.62 12.55 -31.21
CA SER A 151 3.09 12.39 -31.18
C SER A 151 3.85 13.72 -31.24
N GLY A 152 3.16 14.84 -31.48
CA GLY A 152 3.78 16.16 -31.50
C GLY A 152 4.20 16.62 -30.10
N THR A 153 5.18 17.53 -30.03
CA THR A 153 5.49 18.21 -28.77
C THR A 153 4.45 19.30 -28.49
N ILE A 154 3.89 19.28 -27.28
CA ILE A 154 3.08 20.35 -26.71
C ILE A 154 3.99 21.19 -25.80
N SER A 155 4.07 22.49 -26.06
CA SER A 155 4.84 23.47 -25.28
C SER A 155 3.95 24.65 -24.86
N GLY A 156 4.51 25.62 -24.12
CA GLY A 156 3.82 26.87 -23.75
C GLY A 156 3.29 26.91 -22.31
N THR A 157 2.65 28.01 -21.95
CA THR A 157 2.22 28.27 -20.56
C THR A 157 0.79 27.82 -20.24
N GLY A 158 0.04 27.39 -21.25
CA GLY A 158 -1.37 27.03 -21.16
C GLY A 158 -1.62 25.62 -20.60
N SER A 159 -2.89 25.27 -20.50
CA SER A 159 -3.36 24.00 -19.94
C SER A 159 -3.79 23.02 -21.02
N LEU A 160 -3.70 21.72 -20.68
CA LEU A 160 -4.27 20.62 -21.45
C LEU A 160 -5.46 20.01 -20.69
N THR A 161 -6.57 19.76 -21.37
CA THR A 161 -7.74 19.06 -20.81
C THR A 161 -8.16 17.88 -21.67
N GLN A 162 -8.19 16.69 -21.09
CA GLN A 162 -8.88 15.52 -21.65
C GLN A 162 -10.34 15.55 -21.14
N ALA A 163 -11.28 15.84 -22.05
CA ALA A 163 -12.70 15.99 -21.76
C ALA A 163 -13.57 14.87 -22.35
N GLY A 164 -13.08 14.19 -23.40
CA GLY A 164 -13.82 13.12 -24.06
C GLY A 164 -13.66 11.78 -23.35
N SER A 165 -14.59 10.86 -23.61
CA SER A 165 -14.59 9.51 -23.03
C SER A 165 -13.50 8.57 -23.61
N GLY A 166 -12.82 8.99 -24.67
CA GLY A 166 -11.78 8.23 -25.35
C GLY A 166 -10.44 8.22 -24.60
N THR A 167 -9.41 7.76 -25.31
CA THR A 167 -8.03 7.71 -24.80
C THR A 167 -7.15 8.69 -25.57
N LEU A 168 -6.50 9.62 -24.87
CA LEU A 168 -5.45 10.46 -25.43
C LEU A 168 -4.09 9.88 -25.06
N ILE A 169 -3.38 9.34 -26.05
CA ILE A 169 -2.03 8.80 -25.89
C ILE A 169 -1.04 9.93 -26.22
N LEU A 170 -0.33 10.42 -25.21
CA LEU A 170 0.70 11.45 -25.35
C LEU A 170 2.06 10.76 -25.46
N SER A 171 2.48 10.48 -26.70
CA SER A 171 3.77 9.82 -26.98
C SER A 171 4.93 10.80 -27.18
N GLY A 172 4.62 12.09 -27.38
CA GLY A 172 5.62 13.16 -27.48
C GLY A 172 6.23 13.55 -26.12
N THR A 173 7.43 14.12 -26.15
CA THR A 173 8.02 14.81 -24.98
C THR A 173 7.44 16.21 -24.89
N ASN A 174 6.69 16.49 -23.84
CA ASN A 174 5.96 17.74 -23.67
C ASN A 174 6.64 18.66 -22.65
N THR A 175 6.48 19.98 -22.83
CA THR A 175 7.12 21.02 -22.00
C THR A 175 6.15 22.08 -21.47
N TYR A 176 4.85 21.96 -21.76
CA TYR A 176 3.86 22.91 -21.28
C TYR A 176 3.79 22.95 -19.74
N SER A 177 3.52 24.13 -19.18
CA SER A 177 3.59 24.37 -17.72
C SER A 177 2.25 24.63 -17.05
N GLY A 178 1.17 24.88 -17.79
CA GLY A 178 -0.14 25.20 -17.20
C GLY A 178 -0.89 24.01 -16.60
N GLY A 179 -0.36 22.80 -16.75
CA GLY A 179 -0.90 21.57 -16.15
C GLY A 179 -1.86 20.80 -17.04
N THR A 180 -2.23 19.61 -16.57
CA THR A 180 -3.13 18.69 -17.27
C THR A 180 -4.36 18.41 -16.41
N THR A 181 -5.56 18.51 -16.98
CA THR A 181 -6.82 18.08 -16.36
C THR A 181 -7.38 16.88 -17.10
N ILE A 182 -7.72 15.81 -16.39
CA ILE A 182 -8.42 14.65 -16.94
C ILE A 182 -9.82 14.61 -16.35
N SER A 183 -10.79 15.20 -17.06
CA SER A 183 -12.19 15.27 -16.60
C SER A 183 -13.03 14.08 -17.06
N SER A 184 -12.61 13.37 -18.11
CA SER A 184 -13.22 12.12 -18.55
C SER A 184 -12.19 11.25 -19.29
N GLY A 185 -12.58 10.02 -19.63
CA GLY A 185 -11.76 9.10 -20.42
C GLY A 185 -10.40 8.81 -19.80
N THR A 186 -9.40 8.66 -20.65
CA THR A 186 -8.04 8.27 -20.26
C THR A 186 -6.99 9.17 -20.92
N VAL A 187 -5.96 9.55 -20.17
CA VAL A 187 -4.68 9.98 -20.75
C VAL A 187 -3.66 8.89 -20.51
N GLU A 188 -2.99 8.43 -21.57
CA GLU A 188 -1.95 7.42 -21.50
C GLU A 188 -0.57 8.03 -21.78
N ILE A 189 0.40 7.68 -20.94
CA ILE A 189 1.81 8.11 -21.05
C ILE A 189 2.77 6.95 -20.76
N ALA A 190 3.90 6.93 -21.46
CA ALA A 190 5.03 6.05 -21.18
C ALA A 190 6.15 6.75 -20.38
N ALA A 191 6.12 8.07 -20.26
CA ALA A 191 7.15 8.82 -19.55
C ALA A 191 6.56 10.03 -18.82
N ASN A 192 7.23 10.42 -17.73
CA ASN A 192 6.92 11.60 -16.94
C ASN A 192 6.82 12.88 -17.81
N ALA A 193 7.65 13.00 -18.86
CA ALA A 193 7.61 14.17 -19.74
C ALA A 193 6.36 14.23 -20.63
N GLY A 194 5.56 13.16 -20.73
CA GLY A 194 4.31 13.15 -21.49
C GLY A 194 3.26 14.13 -20.95
N LEU A 195 3.35 14.55 -19.69
CA LEU A 195 2.40 15.52 -19.08
C LEU A 195 2.94 16.95 -18.95
N GLY A 196 4.10 17.26 -19.55
CA GLY A 196 4.74 18.56 -19.37
C GLY A 196 5.30 18.74 -17.95
N SER A 197 5.36 19.99 -17.48
CA SER A 197 5.91 20.36 -16.17
C SER A 197 4.87 20.80 -15.13
N GLY A 198 3.64 21.09 -15.57
CA GLY A 198 2.56 21.57 -14.69
C GLY A 198 1.94 20.49 -13.81
N ALA A 199 1.04 20.90 -12.91
CA ALA A 199 0.30 19.98 -12.03
C ALA A 199 -0.67 19.08 -12.81
N LEU A 200 -1.05 17.95 -12.21
CA LEU A 200 -2.08 17.04 -12.72
C LEU A 200 -3.35 17.18 -11.88
N THR A 201 -4.50 17.33 -12.52
CA THR A 201 -5.82 17.24 -11.89
C THR A 201 -6.58 16.07 -12.48
N LEU A 202 -6.93 15.11 -11.63
CA LEU A 202 -7.88 14.06 -11.98
C LEU A 202 -9.26 14.48 -11.50
N ALA A 203 -10.16 14.70 -12.45
CA ALA A 203 -11.50 15.23 -12.24
C ALA A 203 -12.58 14.26 -12.74
N GLY A 204 -12.30 12.95 -12.65
CA GLY A 204 -13.22 11.87 -12.99
C GLY A 204 -12.69 10.93 -14.08
N GLY A 205 -11.59 11.29 -14.73
CA GLY A 205 -10.91 10.43 -15.70
C GLY A 205 -9.79 9.57 -15.10
N THR A 206 -9.06 8.93 -16.00
CA THR A 206 -7.98 7.98 -15.70
C THR A 206 -6.64 8.48 -16.21
N LEU A 207 -5.60 8.41 -15.37
CA LEU A 207 -4.22 8.38 -15.86
C LEU A 207 -3.79 6.93 -16.08
N SER A 208 -3.41 6.58 -17.31
CA SER A 208 -2.80 5.29 -17.65
C SER A 208 -1.29 5.46 -17.84
N THR A 209 -0.50 4.59 -17.23
CA THR A 209 0.97 4.58 -17.35
C THR A 209 1.44 3.22 -17.83
N THR A 210 2.29 3.21 -18.86
CA THR A 210 2.73 1.98 -19.56
C THR A 210 4.20 1.61 -19.33
N ASP A 211 4.92 2.41 -18.54
CA ASP A 211 6.35 2.27 -18.28
C ASP A 211 6.68 2.76 -16.86
N THR A 212 7.86 2.39 -16.35
CA THR A 212 8.31 2.75 -15.00
C THR A 212 8.92 4.14 -14.93
N PHE A 213 8.38 5.02 -14.08
CA PHE A 213 8.98 6.34 -13.81
C PHE A 213 8.50 6.96 -12.48
N THR A 214 9.20 8.03 -12.08
CA THR A 214 8.82 8.87 -10.93
C THR A 214 8.31 10.23 -11.40
N SER A 215 7.26 10.72 -10.74
CA SER A 215 6.71 12.07 -10.90
C SER A 215 6.79 12.84 -9.59
N SER A 216 7.39 14.03 -9.62
CA SER A 216 7.40 14.99 -8.52
C SER A 216 6.26 16.00 -8.57
N ARG A 217 5.39 15.92 -9.59
CA ARG A 217 4.26 16.83 -9.72
C ARG A 217 3.22 16.57 -8.65
N ASN A 218 2.58 17.66 -8.24
CA ASN A 218 1.37 17.60 -7.44
C ASN A 218 0.22 17.03 -8.27
N VAL A 219 -0.56 16.17 -7.63
CA VAL A 219 -1.76 15.54 -8.19
C VAL A 219 -2.96 15.93 -7.33
N SER A 220 -3.96 16.54 -7.94
CA SER A 220 -5.23 16.87 -7.29
C SER A 220 -6.30 15.85 -7.68
N LEU A 221 -6.95 15.22 -6.70
CA LEU A 221 -8.11 14.35 -6.91
C LEU A 221 -9.39 15.18 -6.65
N SER A 222 -9.96 15.80 -7.67
CA SER A 222 -11.14 16.67 -7.48
C SER A 222 -12.48 15.92 -7.48
N SER A 223 -12.47 14.66 -7.90
CA SER A 223 -13.59 13.71 -7.83
C SER A 223 -13.03 12.28 -7.73
N SER A 224 -13.88 11.25 -7.68
CA SER A 224 -13.45 9.86 -7.77
C SER A 224 -12.66 9.64 -9.05
N SER A 225 -11.37 9.36 -8.91
CA SER A 225 -10.38 9.42 -9.99
C SER A 225 -9.59 8.14 -10.07
N SER A 226 -9.16 7.78 -11.27
CA SER A 226 -8.46 6.50 -11.47
C SER A 226 -7.01 6.68 -11.91
N ILE A 227 -6.16 5.78 -11.43
CA ILE A 227 -4.80 5.58 -11.92
C ILE A 227 -4.66 4.11 -12.33
N SER A 228 -4.22 3.86 -13.56
CA SER A 228 -3.94 2.53 -14.09
C SER A 228 -2.44 2.42 -14.38
N VAL A 229 -1.77 1.52 -13.67
CA VAL A 229 -0.35 1.21 -13.87
C VAL A 229 -0.25 -0.13 -14.58
N ALA A 230 0.45 -0.19 -15.72
CA ALA A 230 0.60 -1.42 -16.49
C ALA A 230 1.33 -2.51 -15.68
N ILE A 231 1.07 -3.77 -16.01
CA ILE A 231 1.74 -4.92 -15.39
C ILE A 231 3.26 -4.79 -15.48
N ASP A 232 3.99 -5.24 -14.46
CA ASP A 232 5.45 -5.19 -14.35
C ASP A 232 6.06 -3.77 -14.41
N THR A 233 5.23 -2.72 -14.30
CA THR A 233 5.69 -1.33 -14.24
C THR A 233 5.36 -0.67 -12.90
N THR A 234 6.06 0.44 -12.62
CA THR A 234 5.87 1.20 -11.39
C THR A 234 5.74 2.69 -11.66
N LEU A 235 4.65 3.30 -11.17
CA LEU A 235 4.51 4.75 -11.07
C LEU A 235 4.80 5.18 -9.63
N THR A 236 5.84 5.98 -9.44
CA THR A 236 6.10 6.63 -8.15
C THR A 236 5.63 8.08 -8.17
N LEU A 237 4.66 8.42 -7.31
CA LEU A 237 4.24 9.79 -7.05
C LEU A 237 4.97 10.30 -5.80
N SER A 238 5.93 11.21 -6.01
CA SER A 238 6.72 11.86 -4.96
C SER A 238 6.26 13.28 -4.62
N GLY A 239 5.46 13.89 -5.51
CA GLY A 239 4.72 15.12 -5.22
C GLY A 239 3.53 14.88 -4.30
N ILE A 240 2.85 15.96 -3.91
CA ILE A 240 1.67 15.87 -3.04
C ILE A 240 0.47 15.35 -3.84
N VAL A 241 -0.20 14.30 -3.34
CA VAL A 241 -1.56 13.95 -3.76
C VAL A 241 -2.56 14.60 -2.80
N SER A 242 -3.46 15.46 -3.28
CA SER A 242 -4.34 16.30 -2.45
C SER A 242 -5.82 16.25 -2.85
N SER A 243 -6.63 17.07 -2.17
CA SER A 243 -8.06 17.31 -2.43
C SER A 243 -9.00 16.22 -1.88
N THR A 244 -10.31 16.36 -2.08
CA THR A 244 -11.31 15.53 -1.39
C THR A 244 -11.79 14.32 -2.19
N GLY A 245 -11.39 14.18 -3.46
CA GLY A 245 -11.75 13.06 -4.31
C GLY A 245 -11.11 11.74 -3.87
N GLY A 246 -11.77 10.63 -4.17
CA GLY A 246 -11.24 9.29 -3.93
C GLY A 246 -10.25 8.85 -5.00
N LEU A 247 -9.35 7.94 -4.62
CA LEU A 247 -8.38 7.31 -5.52
C LEU A 247 -8.81 5.87 -5.83
N THR A 248 -8.91 5.53 -7.11
CA THR A 248 -9.09 4.15 -7.57
C THR A 248 -7.87 3.69 -8.36
N MET A 249 -7.26 2.58 -7.96
CA MET A 249 -6.18 1.93 -8.69
C MET A 249 -6.72 0.71 -9.44
N ASN A 250 -6.61 0.69 -10.77
CA ASN A 250 -7.20 -0.36 -11.63
C ASN A 250 -6.18 -1.16 -12.45
N GLY A 251 -4.89 -0.80 -12.42
CA GLY A 251 -3.84 -1.48 -13.19
C GLY A 251 -3.06 -2.50 -12.37
N ALA A 252 -2.53 -3.54 -13.02
CA ALA A 252 -1.84 -4.66 -12.37
C ALA A 252 -0.41 -4.33 -11.88
N GLY A 253 0.14 -3.17 -12.23
CA GLY A 253 1.46 -2.72 -11.77
C GLY A 253 1.45 -2.16 -10.34
N THR A 254 2.49 -1.37 -10.03
CA THR A 254 2.67 -0.78 -8.70
C THR A 254 2.50 0.73 -8.73
N LEU A 255 1.62 1.26 -7.87
CA LEU A 255 1.53 2.68 -7.57
C LEU A 255 2.20 2.95 -6.22
N ILE A 256 3.27 3.74 -6.22
CA ILE A 256 3.96 4.15 -4.99
C ILE A 256 3.55 5.59 -4.65
N LEU A 257 2.93 5.77 -3.49
CA LEU A 257 2.63 7.08 -2.91
C LEU A 257 3.70 7.44 -1.88
N SER A 258 4.73 8.16 -2.32
CA SER A 258 5.90 8.52 -1.50
C SER A 258 5.89 9.98 -1.01
N GLY A 259 5.06 10.84 -1.58
CA GLY A 259 4.91 12.24 -1.16
C GLY A 259 4.14 12.42 0.16
N THR A 260 4.09 13.65 0.67
CA THR A 260 3.24 14.02 1.82
C THR A 260 1.81 14.25 1.35
N ASN A 261 1.07 13.17 1.16
CA ASN A 261 -0.29 13.24 0.63
C ASN A 261 -1.27 13.81 1.66
N THR A 262 -2.23 14.60 1.18
CA THR A 262 -3.25 15.30 1.97
C THR A 262 -4.66 15.08 1.44
N TYR A 263 -4.84 14.18 0.46
CA TYR A 263 -6.17 13.84 -0.02
C TYR A 263 -6.98 13.16 1.08
N SER A 264 -8.29 13.40 1.12
CA SER A 264 -9.16 12.91 2.20
C SER A 264 -10.24 11.93 1.76
N GLY A 265 -10.43 11.73 0.44
CA GLY A 265 -11.31 10.70 -0.08
C GLY A 265 -10.78 9.29 0.16
N GLY A 266 -11.67 8.30 0.16
CA GLY A 266 -11.29 6.89 0.30
C GLY A 266 -10.42 6.39 -0.86
N THR A 267 -9.77 5.24 -0.65
CA THR A 267 -8.91 4.61 -1.66
C THR A 267 -9.43 3.21 -2.00
N THR A 268 -9.51 2.88 -3.29
CA THR A 268 -9.86 1.55 -3.80
C THR A 268 -8.69 0.98 -4.58
N VAL A 269 -8.18 -0.19 -4.19
CA VAL A 269 -7.15 -0.94 -4.91
C VAL A 269 -7.85 -2.10 -5.61
N SER A 270 -8.32 -1.87 -6.82
CA SER A 270 -9.02 -2.89 -7.62
C SER A 270 -8.06 -3.94 -8.18
N ALA A 271 -6.84 -3.54 -8.53
CA ALA A 271 -5.78 -4.41 -9.06
C ALA A 271 -4.39 -3.84 -8.73
N GLY A 272 -3.38 -4.71 -8.81
CA GLY A 272 -1.98 -4.35 -8.63
C GLY A 272 -1.59 -4.07 -7.17
N THR A 273 -0.50 -3.34 -6.99
CA THR A 273 0.04 -3.01 -5.67
C THR A 273 -0.02 -1.52 -5.40
N LEU A 274 -0.77 -1.12 -4.37
CA LEU A 274 -0.63 0.21 -3.78
C LEU A 274 0.42 0.16 -2.67
N GLN A 275 1.53 0.89 -2.84
CA GLN A 275 2.55 1.03 -1.82
C GLN A 275 2.55 2.43 -1.21
N ILE A 276 2.52 2.49 0.12
CA ILE A 276 2.50 3.72 0.91
C ILE A 276 3.88 3.93 1.53
N GLY A 277 4.55 4.98 1.09
CA GLY A 277 5.97 5.21 1.38
C GLY A 277 6.90 4.41 0.47
N ALA A 278 8.20 4.69 0.60
CA ALA A 278 9.28 4.01 -0.12
C ALA A 278 10.52 3.89 0.79
N GLY A 279 10.33 3.37 2.00
CA GLY A 279 11.32 3.32 3.08
C GLY A 279 11.56 4.67 3.78
N SER A 280 10.89 5.73 3.35
CA SER A 280 11.00 7.07 3.92
C SER A 280 10.02 7.30 5.09
N THR A 281 9.97 8.54 5.59
CA THR A 281 9.00 9.02 6.58
C THR A 281 7.78 9.71 5.95
N THR A 282 7.64 9.63 4.63
CA THR A 282 6.55 10.23 3.84
C THR A 282 5.73 9.14 3.13
N GLY A 283 4.58 9.51 2.58
CA GLY A 283 3.56 8.57 2.11
C GLY A 283 2.46 8.34 3.15
N VAL A 284 1.29 8.92 2.93
CA VAL A 284 0.10 8.73 3.77
C VAL A 284 -1.10 8.49 2.85
N VAL A 285 -2.07 7.72 3.33
CA VAL A 285 -3.42 7.60 2.78
C VAL A 285 -4.39 7.98 3.87
N ALA A 286 -5.45 8.70 3.52
CA ALA A 286 -6.55 8.99 4.42
C ALA A 286 -7.82 8.25 4.01
N GLY A 287 -8.80 8.22 4.91
CA GLY A 287 -10.08 7.54 4.70
C GLY A 287 -9.96 6.02 4.82
N ASP A 288 -11.03 5.32 4.43
CA ASP A 288 -11.05 3.87 4.36
C ASP A 288 -10.36 3.38 3.07
N ILE A 289 -9.79 2.18 3.14
CA ILE A 289 -9.21 1.47 1.98
C ILE A 289 -10.07 0.25 1.67
N VAL A 290 -10.53 0.16 0.43
CA VAL A 290 -11.06 -1.07 -0.16
C VAL A 290 -9.92 -1.72 -0.93
N ASN A 291 -9.31 -2.77 -0.37
CA ASN A 291 -8.17 -3.48 -0.95
C ASN A 291 -8.62 -4.81 -1.56
N ASN A 292 -8.68 -4.90 -2.88
CA ASN A 292 -9.01 -6.12 -3.61
C ASN A 292 -7.78 -6.84 -4.18
N SER A 293 -6.57 -6.32 -3.99
CA SER A 293 -5.34 -6.88 -4.54
C SER A 293 -4.17 -6.86 -3.54
N ALA A 294 -3.28 -5.87 -3.58
CA ALA A 294 -2.18 -5.75 -2.62
C ALA A 294 -2.03 -4.32 -2.10
N LEU A 295 -1.91 -4.20 -0.77
CA LEU A 295 -1.57 -2.97 -0.05
C LEU A 295 -0.27 -3.17 0.71
N VAL A 296 0.69 -2.28 0.51
CA VAL A 296 2.01 -2.33 1.16
C VAL A 296 2.25 -1.04 1.93
N PHE A 297 2.65 -1.16 3.20
CA PHE A 297 3.18 -0.06 4.00
C PHE A 297 4.70 -0.19 4.07
N ASP A 298 5.41 0.72 3.40
CA ASP A 298 6.86 0.78 3.37
C ASP A 298 7.36 2.12 3.91
N ARG A 299 7.33 2.25 5.23
CA ARG A 299 7.75 3.45 5.96
C ARG A 299 8.72 3.12 7.09
N SER A 300 9.62 4.04 7.40
CA SER A 300 10.67 3.86 8.41
C SER A 300 10.33 4.41 9.80
N ASN A 301 9.31 5.26 9.93
CA ASN A 301 8.86 5.82 11.21
C ASN A 301 7.53 5.21 11.67
N ALA A 302 7.14 5.54 12.91
CA ALA A 302 5.83 5.17 13.44
C ALA A 302 4.71 5.97 12.76
N ILE A 303 3.63 5.28 12.38
CA ILE A 303 2.37 5.87 11.92
C ILE A 303 1.18 5.13 12.51
N THR A 304 0.05 5.84 12.61
CA THR A 304 -1.25 5.24 12.91
C THR A 304 -2.14 5.33 11.68
N TYR A 305 -2.69 4.19 11.26
CA TYR A 305 -3.72 4.13 10.25
C TYR A 305 -5.07 3.77 10.91
N ALA A 306 -5.95 4.77 10.96
CA ALA A 306 -7.24 4.67 11.66
C ALA A 306 -8.41 4.26 10.76
N GLY A 307 -8.25 4.35 9.43
CA GLY A 307 -9.26 3.91 8.48
C GLY A 307 -9.48 2.39 8.54
N VAL A 308 -10.64 1.94 8.07
CA VAL A 308 -10.93 0.53 7.87
C VAL A 308 -10.29 0.06 6.57
N ILE A 309 -9.57 -1.06 6.62
CA ILE A 309 -9.10 -1.79 5.45
C ILE A 309 -10.05 -2.99 5.22
N SER A 310 -10.66 -3.06 4.05
CA SER A 310 -11.62 -4.09 3.65
C SER A 310 -11.21 -4.75 2.33
N GLY A 311 -11.93 -5.78 1.88
CA GLY A 311 -11.74 -6.41 0.56
C GLY A 311 -10.91 -7.69 0.56
N SER A 312 -10.66 -8.26 -0.62
CA SER A 312 -10.01 -9.58 -0.77
C SER A 312 -8.48 -9.55 -0.74
N GLY A 313 -7.88 -8.37 -0.75
CA GLY A 313 -6.44 -8.20 -0.92
C GLY A 313 -5.63 -8.42 0.34
N SER A 314 -4.33 -8.67 0.15
CA SER A 314 -3.35 -8.80 1.24
C SER A 314 -2.88 -7.43 1.72
N VAL A 315 -2.55 -7.33 3.01
CA VAL A 315 -1.89 -6.15 3.61
C VAL A 315 -0.48 -6.54 4.03
N THR A 316 0.53 -5.79 3.62
CA THR A 316 1.94 -6.05 3.94
C THR A 316 2.57 -4.88 4.67
N GLN A 317 3.17 -5.13 5.82
CA GLN A 317 4.16 -4.26 6.44
C GLN A 317 5.55 -4.65 5.92
N ALA A 318 6.16 -3.76 5.14
CA ALA A 318 7.48 -3.93 4.52
C ALA A 318 8.53 -2.94 5.05
N GLY A 319 8.09 -1.81 5.61
CA GLY A 319 9.00 -0.80 6.16
C GLY A 319 9.48 -1.14 7.57
N THR A 320 10.62 -0.56 7.96
CA THR A 320 11.24 -0.78 9.28
C THR A 320 10.51 -0.09 10.43
N GLY A 321 9.56 0.79 10.15
CA GLY A 321 8.80 1.55 11.13
C GLY A 321 7.73 0.75 11.87
N THR A 322 6.91 1.47 12.64
CA THR A 322 5.76 0.90 13.36
C THR A 322 4.46 1.33 12.69
N LEU A 323 3.71 0.39 12.14
CA LEU A 323 2.33 0.60 11.70
C LEU A 323 1.37 0.25 12.83
N THR A 324 0.69 1.26 13.38
CA THR A 324 -0.42 1.03 14.32
C THR A 324 -1.72 0.97 13.54
N LEU A 325 -2.38 -0.19 13.54
CA LEU A 325 -3.73 -0.35 12.99
C LEU A 325 -4.73 -0.16 14.12
N SER A 326 -5.70 0.75 13.91
CA SER A 326 -6.76 1.01 14.90
C SER A 326 -8.18 0.93 14.32
N GLY A 327 -8.32 0.73 13.01
CA GLY A 327 -9.60 0.44 12.36
C GLY A 327 -9.99 -1.03 12.52
N SER A 328 -11.29 -1.30 12.65
CA SER A 328 -11.84 -2.68 12.60
C SER A 328 -11.79 -3.19 11.17
N ASN A 329 -10.70 -3.88 10.83
CA ASN A 329 -10.37 -4.30 9.48
C ASN A 329 -11.09 -5.60 9.10
N THR A 330 -11.45 -5.72 7.82
CA THR A 330 -12.20 -6.87 7.25
C THR A 330 -11.55 -7.42 5.98
N PHE A 331 -10.30 -7.07 5.69
CA PHE A 331 -9.58 -7.66 4.56
C PHE A 331 -9.34 -9.16 4.77
N THR A 332 -9.51 -9.96 3.71
CA THR A 332 -9.43 -11.43 3.81
C THR A 332 -8.11 -12.01 3.27
N GLY A 333 -7.32 -11.23 2.52
CA GLY A 333 -6.08 -11.70 1.90
C GLY A 333 -4.90 -11.91 2.86
N GLY A 334 -5.11 -11.73 4.17
CA GLY A 334 -4.10 -11.92 5.21
C GLY A 334 -3.20 -10.71 5.44
N LEU A 335 -2.57 -10.70 6.62
CA LEU A 335 -1.61 -9.69 7.06
C LEU A 335 -0.20 -10.28 7.00
N PHE A 336 0.70 -9.66 6.24
CA PHE A 336 2.11 -10.03 6.12
C PHE A 336 2.97 -8.99 6.82
N ILE A 337 3.81 -9.41 7.76
CA ILE A 337 4.75 -8.56 8.46
C ILE A 337 6.14 -9.07 8.10
N SER A 338 6.76 -8.41 7.13
CA SER A 338 8.05 -8.78 6.56
C SER A 338 9.22 -7.99 7.12
N ALA A 339 8.93 -6.82 7.72
CA ALA A 339 9.88 -6.00 8.47
C ALA A 339 9.12 -5.13 9.49
N GLY A 340 9.87 -4.45 10.35
CA GLY A 340 9.31 -3.47 11.29
C GLY A 340 8.29 -4.07 12.25
N THR A 341 7.35 -3.24 12.70
CA THR A 341 6.31 -3.63 13.68
C THR A 341 4.92 -3.29 13.19
N VAL A 342 3.97 -4.22 13.36
CA VAL A 342 2.54 -3.90 13.37
C VAL A 342 2.05 -3.89 14.81
N SER A 343 1.45 -2.80 15.27
CA SER A 343 0.90 -2.65 16.63
C SER A 343 -0.63 -2.65 16.59
N VAL A 344 -1.25 -3.45 17.45
CA VAL A 344 -2.71 -3.58 17.56
C VAL A 344 -3.19 -3.70 19.00
N ALA A 345 -4.40 -3.20 19.28
CA ALA A 345 -5.08 -3.35 20.57
C ALA A 345 -6.29 -4.30 20.51
N SER A 346 -6.60 -4.90 19.35
CA SER A 346 -7.75 -5.78 19.18
C SER A 346 -7.53 -6.77 18.04
N ASN A 347 -8.11 -7.97 18.15
CA ASN A 347 -8.13 -8.97 17.08
C ASN A 347 -8.84 -8.46 15.81
N ALA A 348 -9.79 -7.53 15.95
CA ALA A 348 -10.49 -6.92 14.82
C ALA A 348 -9.57 -6.02 13.97
N TYR A 349 -8.40 -5.63 14.48
CA TYR A 349 -7.46 -4.78 13.72
C TYR A 349 -6.57 -5.59 12.78
N LEU A 350 -6.61 -6.93 12.86
CA LEU A 350 -5.76 -7.83 12.07
C LEU A 350 -6.37 -8.27 10.73
N GLY A 351 -7.61 -7.85 10.42
CA GLY A 351 -8.36 -8.26 9.21
C GLY A 351 -9.56 -9.14 9.53
N ASP A 352 -10.12 -9.84 8.53
CA ASP A 352 -11.22 -10.80 8.71
C ASP A 352 -10.76 -12.08 9.41
N SER A 353 -11.48 -12.63 10.40
CA SER A 353 -11.06 -13.75 11.28
C SER A 353 -10.49 -14.99 10.60
N ASP A 354 -10.82 -15.23 9.33
CA ASP A 354 -10.28 -16.37 8.56
C ASP A 354 -8.93 -16.05 7.88
N GLY A 355 -8.57 -14.77 7.78
CA GLY A 355 -7.29 -14.30 7.26
C GLY A 355 -6.11 -14.60 8.20
N SER A 356 -5.02 -15.11 7.63
CA SER A 356 -3.78 -15.44 8.36
C SER A 356 -2.97 -14.20 8.73
N VAL A 357 -2.16 -14.32 9.79
CA VAL A 357 -1.04 -13.40 10.08
C VAL A 357 0.28 -14.12 9.77
N THR A 358 1.06 -13.58 8.83
CA THR A 358 2.39 -14.11 8.49
C THR A 358 3.47 -13.20 9.04
N LEU A 359 4.38 -13.77 9.84
CA LEU A 359 5.57 -13.10 10.36
C LEU A 359 6.80 -13.67 9.65
N SER A 360 7.60 -12.82 9.02
CA SER A 360 8.81 -13.22 8.29
C SER A 360 9.85 -12.10 8.34
N GLY A 361 11.11 -12.38 7.97
CA GLY A 361 12.15 -11.35 7.83
C GLY A 361 12.48 -10.58 9.11
N GLY A 362 12.10 -11.10 10.29
CA GLY A 362 12.22 -10.38 11.56
C GLY A 362 11.05 -9.45 11.88
N GLY A 363 9.93 -9.56 11.17
CA GLY A 363 8.70 -8.83 11.44
C GLY A 363 8.15 -9.05 12.85
N ILE A 364 7.57 -7.99 13.42
CA ILE A 364 7.07 -7.96 14.80
C ILE A 364 5.56 -7.68 14.80
N LEU A 365 4.78 -8.57 15.42
CA LEU A 365 3.43 -8.22 15.88
C LEU A 365 3.51 -7.76 17.33
N SER A 366 3.02 -6.56 17.61
CA SER A 366 2.94 -5.99 18.96
C SER A 366 1.49 -5.88 19.43
N SER A 367 1.14 -6.56 20.52
CA SER A 367 -0.17 -6.44 21.16
C SER A 367 -0.11 -5.44 22.32
N SER A 368 -0.94 -4.39 22.27
CA SER A 368 -1.02 -3.35 23.30
C SER A 368 -2.21 -3.50 24.26
N ALA A 369 -3.02 -4.54 24.11
CA ALA A 369 -4.15 -4.86 24.98
C ALA A 369 -4.44 -6.37 24.94
N ASP A 370 -5.34 -6.82 25.81
CA ASP A 370 -5.76 -8.21 25.91
C ASP A 370 -6.69 -8.60 24.75
N PHE A 371 -6.34 -9.65 24.01
CA PHE A 371 -7.25 -10.28 23.07
C PHE A 371 -6.85 -11.72 22.74
N SER A 372 -7.78 -12.45 22.14
CA SER A 372 -7.56 -13.79 21.61
C SER A 372 -7.68 -13.79 20.08
N SER A 373 -6.96 -14.69 19.42
CA SER A 373 -7.04 -14.87 17.97
C SER A 373 -7.09 -16.34 17.59
N GLY A 374 -8.12 -16.71 16.82
CA GLY A 374 -8.30 -18.04 16.24
C GLY A 374 -7.67 -18.23 14.86
N ARG A 375 -7.01 -17.20 14.34
CA ARG A 375 -6.36 -17.20 13.02
C ARG A 375 -5.18 -18.15 12.98
N THR A 376 -4.79 -18.53 11.77
CA THR A 376 -3.47 -19.11 11.54
C THR A 376 -2.40 -18.01 11.65
N PHE A 377 -1.37 -18.30 12.46
CA PHE A 377 -0.14 -17.53 12.53
C PHE A 377 0.98 -18.30 11.84
N HIS A 378 1.45 -17.78 10.71
CA HIS A 378 2.52 -18.41 9.93
C HIS A 378 3.87 -17.77 10.24
N LEU A 379 4.84 -18.57 10.65
CA LEU A 379 6.24 -18.17 10.89
C LEU A 379 7.08 -18.51 9.64
N GLY A 380 7.29 -17.52 8.80
CA GLY A 380 8.08 -17.63 7.58
C GLY A 380 9.59 -17.66 7.83
N THR A 381 10.36 -17.55 6.74
CA THR A 381 11.82 -17.46 6.80
C THR A 381 12.26 -16.24 7.64
N GLY A 382 13.32 -16.41 8.43
CA GLY A 382 13.76 -15.39 9.40
C GLY A 382 12.96 -15.35 10.71
N GLY A 383 11.88 -16.13 10.83
CA GLY A 383 11.07 -16.21 12.04
C GLY A 383 10.19 -14.97 12.26
N GLY A 384 9.50 -14.97 13.39
CA GLY A 384 8.57 -13.92 13.79
C GLY A 384 8.68 -13.56 15.26
N THR A 385 8.53 -12.27 15.58
CA THR A 385 8.45 -11.81 16.96
C THR A 385 7.01 -11.46 17.31
N ILE A 386 6.54 -11.97 18.45
CA ILE A 386 5.31 -11.54 19.11
C ILE A 386 5.70 -10.77 20.37
N ASN A 387 5.48 -9.47 20.35
CA ASN A 387 5.72 -8.56 21.45
C ASN A 387 4.42 -8.29 22.21
N THR A 388 4.37 -8.61 23.50
CA THR A 388 3.19 -8.33 24.33
C THR A 388 3.51 -7.24 25.35
N ALA A 389 2.72 -6.17 25.37
CA ALA A 389 2.92 -5.03 26.26
C ALA A 389 2.73 -5.41 27.75
N THR A 390 3.24 -4.56 28.65
CA THR A 390 3.11 -4.75 30.10
C THR A 390 1.66 -4.97 30.51
N ALA A 391 1.43 -5.97 31.37
CA ALA A 391 0.10 -6.32 31.87
C ALA A 391 -0.93 -6.63 30.78
N THR A 392 -0.47 -7.11 29.62
CA THR A 392 -1.36 -7.62 28.55
C THR A 392 -1.12 -9.08 28.25
N ALA A 393 -2.14 -9.76 27.73
CA ALA A 393 -2.11 -11.14 27.28
C ALA A 393 -2.66 -11.28 25.85
N LEU A 394 -1.83 -11.85 24.97
CA LEU A 394 -2.26 -12.32 23.65
C LEU A 394 -2.45 -13.84 23.69
N THR A 395 -3.67 -14.31 23.43
CA THR A 395 -3.96 -15.76 23.33
C THR A 395 -4.12 -16.19 21.88
N LEU A 396 -3.29 -17.13 21.43
CA LEU A 396 -3.41 -17.76 20.12
C LEU A 396 -4.15 -19.09 20.29
N THR A 397 -5.38 -19.15 19.82
CA THR A 397 -6.23 -20.36 19.85
C THR A 397 -6.25 -21.10 18.51
N GLY A 398 -5.81 -20.44 17.43
CA GLY A 398 -5.64 -21.04 16.11
C GLY A 398 -4.29 -21.74 15.92
N THR A 399 -4.02 -22.17 14.69
CA THR A 399 -2.76 -22.84 14.34
C THR A 399 -1.59 -21.86 14.35
N VAL A 400 -0.44 -22.28 14.87
CA VAL A 400 0.86 -21.61 14.65
C VAL A 400 1.76 -22.56 13.87
N ASP A 401 2.11 -22.21 12.64
CA ASP A 401 2.84 -23.06 11.70
C ASP A 401 4.06 -22.36 11.06
N GLY A 402 4.75 -23.05 10.16
CA GLY A 402 5.85 -22.51 9.36
C GLY A 402 7.24 -23.01 9.78
N THR A 403 8.26 -22.61 9.04
CA THR A 403 9.65 -23.07 9.29
C THR A 403 10.44 -22.11 10.18
N GLY A 404 9.89 -20.92 10.44
CA GLY A 404 10.52 -19.87 11.22
C GLY A 404 10.52 -20.14 12.72
N ALA A 405 11.47 -19.51 13.42
CA ALA A 405 11.49 -19.48 14.88
C ALA A 405 10.42 -18.52 15.44
N LEU A 406 9.89 -18.85 16.62
CA LEU A 406 9.01 -17.98 17.38
C LEU A 406 9.83 -17.20 18.42
N THR A 407 9.77 -15.87 18.40
CA THR A 407 10.31 -15.04 19.48
C THR A 407 9.19 -14.39 20.28
N LYS A 408 9.07 -14.73 21.55
CA LYS A 408 8.26 -14.00 22.52
C LYS A 408 9.07 -12.85 23.12
N ALA A 409 8.62 -11.63 22.87
CA ALA A 409 9.17 -10.40 23.44
C ALA A 409 8.12 -9.64 24.28
N GLY A 410 8.57 -8.58 24.95
CA GLY A 410 7.72 -7.74 25.78
C GLY A 410 7.40 -8.35 27.15
N SER A 411 7.08 -7.48 28.10
CA SER A 411 6.84 -7.83 29.50
C SER A 411 5.52 -8.56 29.76
N GLY A 412 4.59 -8.57 28.80
CA GLY A 412 3.29 -9.26 28.93
C GLY A 412 3.37 -10.77 28.71
N THR A 413 2.21 -11.38 28.51
CA THR A 413 2.03 -12.83 28.33
C THR A 413 1.62 -13.19 26.91
N LEU A 414 2.27 -14.18 26.31
CA LEU A 414 1.77 -14.86 25.11
C LEU A 414 1.27 -16.25 25.53
N ILE A 415 0.02 -16.56 25.20
CA ILE A 415 -0.62 -17.84 25.53
C ILE A 415 -0.82 -18.64 24.25
N LEU A 416 -0.18 -19.79 24.13
CA LEU A 416 -0.33 -20.71 23.01
C LEU A 416 -1.32 -21.82 23.38
N SER A 417 -2.54 -21.77 22.85
CA SER A 417 -3.62 -22.73 23.15
C SER A 417 -4.09 -23.53 21.93
N GLY A 418 -3.73 -23.12 20.71
CA GLY A 418 -4.08 -23.84 19.50
C GLY A 418 -3.09 -24.93 19.09
N THR A 419 -3.17 -25.35 17.82
CA THR A 419 -2.27 -26.38 17.26
C THR A 419 -0.93 -25.77 16.88
N LEU A 420 0.17 -26.36 17.33
CA LEU A 420 1.51 -25.87 17.00
C LEU A 420 2.20 -26.86 16.05
N SER A 421 2.63 -26.40 14.88
CA SER A 421 3.31 -27.21 13.86
C SER A 421 4.53 -26.53 13.25
N TYR A 422 4.96 -25.39 13.79
CA TYR A 422 6.19 -24.74 13.34
C TYR A 422 7.42 -25.56 13.74
N THR A 423 8.47 -25.51 12.92
CA THR A 423 9.68 -26.32 13.13
C THR A 423 10.88 -25.53 13.65
N GLY A 424 10.81 -24.21 13.67
CA GLY A 424 11.85 -23.38 14.27
C GLY A 424 11.87 -23.47 15.80
N GLY A 425 12.98 -23.01 16.39
CA GLY A 425 13.11 -22.88 17.85
C GLY A 425 12.19 -21.80 18.43
N THR A 426 12.03 -21.82 19.76
CA THR A 426 11.30 -20.80 20.51
C THR A 426 12.27 -19.99 21.37
N THR A 427 12.21 -18.66 21.28
CA THR A 427 12.95 -17.76 22.18
C THR A 427 11.99 -16.98 23.04
N VAL A 428 12.21 -16.97 24.35
CA VAL A 428 11.48 -16.10 25.29
C VAL A 428 12.46 -15.04 25.78
N SER A 429 12.47 -13.89 25.12
CA SER A 429 13.38 -12.80 25.44
C SER A 429 13.04 -12.15 26.79
N THR A 430 11.75 -11.89 27.02
CA THR A 430 11.21 -11.30 28.26
C THR A 430 9.72 -11.66 28.43
N GLY A 431 9.17 -11.36 29.61
CA GLY A 431 7.77 -11.61 29.94
C GLY A 431 7.46 -13.10 30.08
N THR A 432 6.22 -13.48 29.77
CA THR A 432 5.72 -14.84 29.98
C THR A 432 5.32 -15.50 28.67
N LEU A 433 5.81 -16.71 28.40
CA LEU A 433 5.23 -17.64 27.44
C LEU A 433 4.44 -18.70 28.20
N GLN A 434 3.12 -18.73 28.02
CA GLN A 434 2.26 -19.76 28.57
C GLN A 434 1.87 -20.76 27.48
N ILE A 435 2.13 -22.05 27.75
CA ILE A 435 1.87 -23.17 26.87
C ILE A 435 0.67 -23.93 27.44
N ASN A 436 -0.47 -23.77 26.76
CA ASN A 436 -1.68 -24.54 26.97
C ASN A 436 -1.84 -25.66 25.92
N ALA A 437 -1.13 -25.55 24.79
CA ALA A 437 -1.13 -26.55 23.72
C ALA A 437 -0.55 -27.89 24.19
N THR A 438 -1.14 -28.99 23.73
CA THR A 438 -0.75 -30.37 24.10
C THR A 438 0.28 -30.98 23.15
N ASN A 439 0.66 -30.27 22.09
CA ASN A 439 1.59 -30.74 21.06
C ASN A 439 2.86 -29.85 20.92
N PHE A 440 3.16 -29.02 21.93
CA PHE A 440 4.37 -28.19 21.93
C PHE A 440 5.63 -29.06 22.04
N SER A 441 6.59 -28.91 21.12
CA SER A 441 7.80 -29.75 21.06
C SER A 441 9.09 -29.01 20.69
N SER A 442 9.02 -27.72 20.39
CA SER A 442 10.19 -26.89 20.00
C SER A 442 11.15 -26.67 21.18
N ASP A 443 12.46 -26.59 20.92
CA ASP A 443 13.44 -26.15 21.91
C ASP A 443 13.16 -24.71 22.34
N ILE A 444 13.42 -24.40 23.62
CA ILE A 444 13.17 -23.09 24.21
C ILE A 444 14.48 -22.46 24.72
N ALA A 445 14.87 -21.32 24.15
CA ALA A 445 15.82 -20.40 24.77
C ALA A 445 15.07 -19.42 25.68
N ASN A 446 15.10 -19.65 27.00
CA ASN A 446 14.29 -18.93 27.98
C ASN A 446 15.09 -17.91 28.80
N ASN A 447 14.80 -16.62 28.62
CA ASN A 447 15.31 -15.53 29.47
C ASN A 447 14.18 -14.83 30.25
N GLY A 448 12.93 -15.28 30.10
CA GLY A 448 11.74 -14.75 30.77
C GLY A 448 11.13 -15.77 31.72
N THR A 449 9.83 -16.02 31.56
CA THR A 449 9.10 -17.09 32.25
C THR A 449 8.41 -17.98 31.23
N VAL A 450 8.59 -19.29 31.34
CA VAL A 450 7.80 -20.30 30.63
C VAL A 450 6.82 -20.91 31.62
N VAL A 451 5.54 -20.98 31.24
CA VAL A 451 4.47 -21.57 32.05
C VAL A 451 3.85 -22.72 31.27
N PHE A 452 3.87 -23.92 31.83
CA PHE A 452 3.11 -25.06 31.32
C PHE A 452 1.85 -25.23 32.15
N ASN A 453 0.69 -25.23 31.49
CA ASN A 453 -0.63 -25.23 32.16
C ASN A 453 -1.48 -26.48 31.85
N SER A 454 -1.08 -27.27 30.86
CA SER A 454 -1.83 -28.44 30.36
C SER A 454 -1.04 -29.74 30.50
N ASP A 455 -1.70 -30.86 30.18
CA ASP A 455 -1.01 -32.12 29.94
C ASP A 455 -0.08 -32.00 28.73
N LEU A 456 1.19 -32.34 28.91
CA LEU A 456 2.19 -32.29 27.85
C LEU A 456 3.34 -33.25 28.14
N THR A 457 3.79 -33.97 27.11
CA THR A 457 5.13 -34.60 27.13
C THR A 457 6.08 -33.71 26.35
N TYR A 458 7.03 -33.10 27.05
CA TYR A 458 7.97 -32.14 26.48
C TYR A 458 9.39 -32.70 26.51
N ALA A 459 9.92 -32.97 25.31
CA ALA A 459 11.24 -33.55 25.10
C ALA A 459 12.30 -32.55 24.62
N GLY A 460 11.89 -31.33 24.24
CA GLY A 460 12.82 -30.28 23.80
C GLY A 460 13.73 -29.79 24.94
N GLU A 461 14.83 -29.15 24.57
CA GLU A 461 15.72 -28.48 25.52
C GLU A 461 15.13 -27.13 25.95
N ILE A 462 15.11 -26.86 27.26
CA ILE A 462 14.97 -25.53 27.83
C ILE A 462 16.35 -25.05 28.29
N SER A 463 16.80 -23.92 27.76
CA SER A 463 18.06 -23.25 28.09
C SER A 463 17.84 -21.82 28.60
N GLY A 464 18.90 -21.14 29.03
CA GLY A 464 18.88 -19.72 29.42
C GLY A 464 18.65 -19.47 30.91
N THR A 465 18.42 -18.21 31.29
CA THR A 465 18.36 -17.80 32.71
C THR A 465 16.94 -17.70 33.27
N GLY A 466 15.93 -17.96 32.44
CA GLY A 466 14.52 -17.75 32.75
C GLY A 466 13.90 -18.79 33.67
N LYS A 467 12.75 -18.43 34.23
CA LYS A 467 11.94 -19.26 35.13
C LYS A 467 11.12 -20.29 34.35
N VAL A 468 10.97 -21.50 34.88
CA VAL A 468 10.02 -22.51 34.39
C VAL A 468 8.95 -22.72 35.45
N THR A 469 7.67 -22.70 35.05
CA THR A 469 6.54 -22.85 35.98
C THR A 469 5.59 -23.93 35.47
N LYS A 470 5.31 -24.93 36.30
CA LYS A 470 4.20 -25.85 36.12
C LYS A 470 3.00 -25.38 36.95
N THR A 471 1.89 -25.12 36.27
CA THR A 471 0.60 -24.70 36.86
C THR A 471 -0.55 -25.49 36.23
N GLY A 472 -1.79 -25.18 36.60
CA GLY A 472 -2.98 -25.91 36.14
C GLY A 472 -3.05 -27.32 36.71
N THR A 473 -4.10 -28.07 36.39
CA THR A 473 -4.36 -29.40 36.98
C THR A 473 -3.64 -30.55 36.27
N GLY A 474 -3.14 -30.34 35.04
CA GLY A 474 -2.53 -31.39 34.22
C GLY A 474 -1.16 -31.88 34.68
N THR A 475 -0.59 -32.82 33.94
CA THR A 475 0.74 -33.41 34.11
C THR A 475 1.68 -32.95 32.99
N LEU A 476 2.76 -32.26 33.36
CA LEU A 476 3.88 -32.02 32.46
C LEU A 476 4.90 -33.15 32.67
N ILE A 477 5.13 -33.96 31.64
CA ILE A 477 6.26 -34.89 31.59
C ILE A 477 7.42 -34.14 30.94
N LEU A 478 8.41 -33.76 31.74
CA LEU A 478 9.60 -33.04 31.29
C LEU A 478 10.74 -34.05 31.13
N SER A 479 11.04 -34.42 29.88
CA SER A 479 12.01 -35.47 29.54
C SER A 479 13.25 -34.96 28.80
N GLY A 480 13.23 -33.72 28.31
CA GLY A 480 14.38 -33.07 27.69
C GLY A 480 15.55 -32.88 28.67
N THR A 481 16.77 -32.85 28.13
CA THR A 481 17.97 -32.44 28.89
C THR A 481 18.01 -30.93 28.91
N ASN A 482 17.87 -30.34 30.09
CA ASN A 482 17.66 -28.91 30.26
C ASN A 482 18.88 -28.23 30.87
N THR A 483 19.22 -27.05 30.34
CA THR A 483 20.38 -26.24 30.75
C THR A 483 19.99 -24.91 31.38
N TYR A 484 18.69 -24.65 31.59
CA TYR A 484 18.24 -23.42 32.21
C TYR A 484 18.70 -23.29 33.67
N SER A 485 19.03 -22.06 34.08
CA SER A 485 19.52 -21.76 35.43
C SER A 485 18.50 -21.06 36.33
N GLY A 486 17.33 -20.68 35.79
CA GLY A 486 16.27 -20.04 36.55
C GLY A 486 15.46 -21.03 37.39
N ILE A 487 14.59 -20.49 38.25
CA ILE A 487 13.81 -21.28 39.21
C ILE A 487 12.79 -22.18 38.51
N THR A 488 12.67 -23.43 38.95
CA THR A 488 11.56 -24.33 38.63
C THR A 488 10.46 -24.19 39.67
N THR A 489 9.29 -23.68 39.29
CA THR A 489 8.12 -23.54 40.19
C THR A 489 7.06 -24.57 39.86
N ILE A 490 6.58 -25.30 40.85
CA ILE A 490 5.45 -26.23 40.72
C ILE A 490 4.30 -25.70 41.58
N SER A 491 3.45 -24.86 40.97
CA SER A 491 2.33 -24.20 41.67
C SER A 491 1.00 -24.94 41.52
N GLY A 492 0.91 -25.94 40.63
CA GLY A 492 -0.30 -26.75 40.45
C GLY A 492 -0.08 -27.97 39.56
N GLY A 493 -0.92 -28.99 39.73
CA GLY A 493 -0.89 -30.24 38.97
C GLY A 493 0.41 -31.02 39.23
N THR A 494 0.89 -31.75 38.22
CA THR A 494 2.07 -32.63 38.36
C THR A 494 3.19 -32.23 37.41
N LEU A 495 4.41 -32.08 37.92
CA LEU A 495 5.64 -32.11 37.11
C LEU A 495 6.27 -33.50 37.25
N GLN A 496 6.33 -34.27 36.17
CA GLN A 496 6.95 -35.59 36.14
C GLN A 496 8.34 -35.52 35.47
N VAL A 497 9.36 -36.11 36.11
CA VAL A 497 10.73 -36.19 35.60
C VAL A 497 11.38 -37.55 35.88
N ALA A 498 12.32 -37.96 35.05
CA ALA A 498 13.08 -39.21 35.22
C ALA A 498 14.55 -38.99 35.68
N SER A 499 15.08 -37.78 35.56
CA SER A 499 16.45 -37.41 35.93
C SER A 499 16.48 -35.93 36.35
N ASP A 500 17.49 -35.57 37.15
CA ASP A 500 17.85 -34.20 37.51
C ASP A 500 18.20 -33.32 36.30
N THR A 501 18.71 -33.89 35.21
CA THR A 501 19.00 -33.14 33.98
C THR A 501 17.75 -32.53 33.35
N ALA A 502 16.56 -33.06 33.66
CA ALA A 502 15.30 -32.46 33.24
C ALA A 502 14.94 -31.18 34.04
N LEU A 503 15.57 -30.92 35.18
CA LEU A 503 15.21 -29.81 36.07
C LEU A 503 16.15 -28.59 35.97
N GLY A 504 17.11 -28.61 35.04
CA GLY A 504 18.10 -27.54 34.91
C GLY A 504 19.01 -27.42 36.14
N SER A 505 19.73 -26.31 36.25
CA SER A 505 20.65 -26.04 37.37
C SER A 505 20.08 -25.09 38.44
N GLY A 506 18.90 -24.52 38.19
CA GLY A 506 18.25 -23.57 39.09
C GLY A 506 17.62 -24.23 40.31
N THR A 507 17.20 -23.44 41.29
CA THR A 507 16.48 -23.90 42.49
C THR A 507 15.03 -24.30 42.18
N MET A 508 14.38 -25.05 43.07
CA MET A 508 12.98 -25.42 42.95
C MET A 508 12.09 -24.71 43.98
N SER A 509 10.89 -24.33 43.57
CA SER A 509 9.81 -23.85 44.44
C SER A 509 8.60 -24.79 44.32
N LEU A 510 8.22 -25.42 45.43
CA LEU A 510 7.03 -26.25 45.54
C LEU A 510 5.91 -25.39 46.16
N GLY A 511 4.96 -25.00 45.31
CA GLY A 511 3.92 -24.02 45.63
C GLY A 511 2.49 -24.56 45.55
N GLY A 512 2.29 -25.86 45.79
CA GLY A 512 0.96 -26.49 45.85
C GLY A 512 0.70 -27.57 44.82
N GLY A 513 1.64 -27.82 43.90
CA GLY A 513 1.57 -28.98 43.00
C GLY A 513 2.39 -30.18 43.50
N THR A 514 2.55 -31.15 42.60
CA THR A 514 3.25 -32.42 42.84
C THR A 514 4.50 -32.51 41.98
N LEU A 515 5.65 -32.77 42.60
CA LEU A 515 6.82 -33.30 41.88
C LEU A 515 6.69 -34.83 41.82
N SER A 516 6.55 -35.39 40.63
CA SER A 516 6.54 -36.83 40.38
C SER A 516 7.89 -37.26 39.80
N THR A 517 8.50 -38.32 40.34
CA THR A 517 9.78 -38.84 39.87
C THR A 517 9.65 -40.30 39.47
N THR A 518 10.16 -40.64 38.30
CA THR A 518 10.09 -42.00 37.71
C THR A 518 11.45 -42.68 37.58
N GLY A 519 12.54 -42.01 37.95
CA GLY A 519 13.89 -42.54 37.97
C GLY A 519 14.62 -42.23 39.28
N THR A 520 15.79 -42.84 39.46
CA THR A 520 16.63 -42.65 40.65
C THR A 520 17.69 -41.58 40.39
N PHE A 521 17.65 -40.47 41.14
CA PHE A 521 18.60 -39.37 40.99
C PHE A 521 18.69 -38.48 42.24
N SER A 522 19.69 -37.59 42.25
CA SER A 522 19.86 -36.58 43.29
C SER A 522 19.63 -35.19 42.71
N TYR A 523 18.83 -34.37 43.38
CA TYR A 523 18.66 -32.96 43.06
C TYR A 523 19.45 -32.12 44.07
N SER A 524 20.55 -31.52 43.59
CA SER A 524 21.45 -30.72 44.41
C SER A 524 20.98 -29.29 44.72
N PRO A 525 20.24 -28.59 43.84
CA PRO A 525 19.79 -27.23 44.15
C PRO A 525 18.81 -27.17 45.32
N ASN A 526 18.68 -25.97 45.90
CA ASN A 526 17.76 -25.74 47.02
C ASN A 526 16.30 -25.88 46.60
N VAL A 527 15.47 -26.34 47.54
CA VAL A 527 14.02 -26.45 47.40
C VAL A 527 13.34 -25.55 48.42
N SER A 528 12.42 -24.70 47.96
CA SER A 528 11.61 -23.84 48.82
C SER A 528 10.14 -24.26 48.75
N LEU A 529 9.54 -24.50 49.91
CA LEU A 529 8.11 -24.74 50.07
C LEU A 529 7.41 -23.40 50.24
N THR A 530 6.55 -23.05 49.28
CA THR A 530 5.73 -21.84 49.31
C THR A 530 4.23 -22.14 49.46
N SER A 531 3.87 -23.42 49.47
CA SER A 531 2.58 -23.97 49.88
C SER A 531 2.78 -25.45 50.27
N SER A 532 1.82 -26.05 50.97
CA SER A 532 1.84 -27.49 51.22
C SER A 532 1.83 -28.24 49.89
N SER A 533 2.83 -29.10 49.68
CA SER A 533 3.13 -29.68 48.37
C SER A 533 3.43 -31.16 48.46
N PHE A 534 3.38 -31.83 47.32
CA PHE A 534 3.52 -33.28 47.24
C PHE A 534 4.79 -33.68 46.48
N VAL A 535 5.41 -34.77 46.92
CA VAL A 535 6.45 -35.47 46.19
C VAL A 535 6.04 -36.93 46.02
N SER A 536 5.89 -37.36 44.76
CA SER A 536 5.51 -38.71 44.39
C SER A 536 6.71 -39.43 43.78
N VAL A 537 7.31 -40.37 44.50
CA VAL A 537 8.43 -41.18 44.00
C VAL A 537 7.90 -42.53 43.52
N ALA A 538 8.22 -42.91 42.29
CA ALA A 538 7.79 -44.18 41.71
C ALA A 538 8.39 -45.39 42.45
N THR A 539 7.66 -46.50 42.46
CA THR A 539 8.08 -47.75 43.12
C THR A 539 9.45 -48.21 42.64
N GLY A 540 10.32 -48.59 43.58
CA GLY A 540 11.68 -49.06 43.28
C GLY A 540 12.68 -47.96 42.90
N THR A 541 12.29 -46.69 42.95
CA THR A 541 13.17 -45.54 42.67
C THR A 541 13.43 -44.70 43.91
N THR A 542 14.48 -43.88 43.86
CA THR A 542 14.85 -42.97 44.96
C THR A 542 15.11 -41.56 44.45
N LEU A 543 14.42 -40.58 45.04
CA LEU A 543 14.74 -39.17 44.88
C LEU A 543 15.52 -38.69 46.10
N THR A 544 16.73 -38.18 45.89
CA THR A 544 17.51 -37.54 46.96
C THR A 544 17.53 -36.02 46.78
N LEU A 545 16.96 -35.28 47.73
CA LEU A 545 17.12 -33.83 47.83
C LEU A 545 18.37 -33.53 48.67
N SER A 546 19.42 -33.03 48.02
CA SER A 546 20.72 -32.78 48.66
C SER A 546 20.95 -31.30 49.00
N GLY A 547 20.21 -30.40 48.36
CA GLY A 547 20.19 -28.97 48.70
C GLY A 547 19.40 -28.68 49.98
N ILE A 548 19.35 -27.40 50.35
CA ILE A 548 18.53 -26.94 51.49
C ILE A 548 17.05 -27.09 51.13
N VAL A 549 16.27 -27.72 52.00
CA VAL A 549 14.80 -27.71 51.92
C VAL A 549 14.27 -26.74 52.97
N SER A 550 13.57 -25.70 52.53
CA SER A 550 13.17 -24.55 53.38
C SER A 550 11.71 -24.17 53.17
N GLY A 551 11.09 -23.47 54.13
CA GLY A 551 9.73 -22.94 54.00
C GLY A 551 9.03 -22.76 55.35
N SER A 552 8.19 -21.73 55.50
CA SER A 552 7.51 -21.45 56.78
C SER A 552 6.05 -21.89 56.75
N GLY A 553 5.64 -22.81 57.63
CA GLY A 553 4.24 -23.19 57.83
C GLY A 553 3.65 -24.14 56.76
N PHE A 554 4.47 -24.66 55.85
CA PHE A 554 4.04 -25.55 54.76
C PHE A 554 4.63 -26.94 54.91
N GLY A 555 3.79 -27.96 54.68
CA GLY A 555 4.20 -29.36 54.76
C GLY A 555 4.71 -29.92 53.44
N LEU A 556 5.54 -30.95 53.53
CA LEU A 556 6.02 -31.72 52.38
C LEU A 556 5.51 -33.16 52.50
N THR A 557 4.49 -33.52 51.73
CA THR A 557 3.91 -34.86 51.80
C THR A 557 4.54 -35.78 50.74
N ALA A 558 5.17 -36.86 51.18
CA ALA A 558 5.56 -37.94 50.29
C ALA A 558 4.36 -38.88 50.04
N ASN A 559 3.91 -39.01 48.79
CA ASN A 559 2.72 -39.80 48.42
C ASN A 559 3.00 -40.91 47.39
N GLY A 560 4.26 -41.21 47.10
CA GLY A 560 4.69 -42.31 46.23
C GLY A 560 5.13 -43.56 47.01
N ALA A 561 5.23 -44.69 46.31
CA ALA A 561 5.68 -45.96 46.88
C ALA A 561 7.21 -46.17 46.81
N GLY A 562 7.95 -45.20 46.25
CA GLY A 562 9.41 -45.16 46.28
C GLY A 562 9.96 -44.46 47.53
N THR A 563 11.26 -44.12 47.50
CA THR A 563 11.96 -43.50 48.62
C THR A 563 12.29 -42.03 48.36
N LEU A 564 11.85 -41.13 49.23
CA LEU A 564 12.30 -39.73 49.28
C LEU A 564 13.38 -39.60 50.37
N VAL A 565 14.57 -39.13 49.99
CA VAL A 565 15.69 -38.87 50.91
C VAL A 565 15.92 -37.37 51.01
N LEU A 566 15.86 -36.82 52.22
CA LEU A 566 16.23 -35.43 52.51
C LEU A 566 17.61 -35.41 53.16
N SER A 567 18.66 -35.32 52.35
CA SER A 567 20.06 -35.42 52.83
C SER A 567 20.71 -34.07 53.13
N GLY A 568 20.15 -32.97 52.62
CA GLY A 568 20.60 -31.61 52.92
C GLY A 568 20.06 -31.04 54.24
N VAL A 569 20.30 -29.74 54.47
CA VAL A 569 19.75 -29.03 55.63
C VAL A 569 18.25 -28.80 55.43
N ASN A 570 17.43 -29.24 56.38
CA ASN A 570 15.98 -29.08 56.35
C ASN A 570 15.56 -28.05 57.39
N THR A 571 15.05 -26.89 56.95
CA THR A 571 14.65 -25.77 57.83
C THR A 571 13.18 -25.39 57.66
N TYR A 572 12.35 -26.26 57.09
CA TYR A 572 10.92 -26.00 56.97
C TYR A 572 10.16 -26.32 58.26
N SER A 573 9.09 -25.58 58.55
CA SER A 573 8.36 -25.67 59.84
C SER A 573 6.97 -26.31 59.76
N GLY A 574 6.55 -26.84 58.61
CA GLY A 574 5.36 -27.68 58.48
C GLY A 574 5.64 -29.17 58.69
N GLY A 575 4.59 -29.99 58.78
CA GLY A 575 4.72 -31.44 58.89
C GLY A 575 5.38 -32.07 57.66
N THR A 576 6.15 -33.14 57.87
CA THR A 576 6.69 -34.01 56.79
C THR A 576 5.86 -35.28 56.72
#